data_AF-A0A7W7W8T4-F1
#
_entry.id   AF-A0A7W7W8T4-F1
#
_cell.length_a   1.000
_cell.length_b   1.000
_cell.length_c   1.000
_cell.angle_alpha   90.00
_cell.angle_beta   90.00
_cell.angle_gamma   90.00
#
_symmetry.space_group_name_H-M   'P 1'
#
loop_
_entity.id
_entity.type
_entity.pdbx_description
1 polymer ?
#
loop_
_entity_poly.entity_id
_entity_poly.type
_entity_poly.pdbx_seq_one_letter_code
_entity_poly.pdbx_strand_id
1 'polypeptide(L)'
;MANSEPTCELHLRMAGQSRDLMLRLHGAEPTEDEVAGWMQDGSVIRLEVSEAGSHQVPHSMLVNFGSVAFAWLVPFSAGRNVMF
;
A
#
# COMPACT_ATOMS: atom_id res chain seq x y z
N MET A 1 -22.21 4.42 -2.57
CA MET A 1 -21.21 3.96 -1.58
C MET A 1 -19.88 4.51 -2.07
N ALA A 2 -19.20 5.32 -1.25
CA ALA A 2 -18.04 6.07 -1.68
C ALA A 2 -16.96 5.09 -2.13
N ASN A 3 -16.79 4.99 -3.44
CA ASN A 3 -15.72 4.28 -4.10
C ASN A 3 -14.50 5.19 -3.92
N SER A 4 -13.96 5.25 -2.70
CA SER A 4 -12.86 6.15 -2.36
C SER A 4 -11.70 5.80 -3.26
N GLU A 5 -11.35 6.71 -4.15
CA GLU A 5 -10.21 6.52 -5.05
C GLU A 5 -8.96 6.24 -4.22
N PRO A 6 -8.03 5.41 -4.71
CA PRO A 6 -6.78 5.19 -4.01
C PRO A 6 -6.04 6.51 -3.79
N THR A 7 -5.43 6.68 -2.62
CA THR A 7 -4.67 7.90 -2.30
C THR A 7 -3.20 7.76 -2.64
N CYS A 8 -2.62 6.58 -2.38
CA CYS A 8 -1.24 6.27 -2.74
C CYS A 8 -1.07 4.76 -3.03
N GLU A 9 0.06 4.42 -3.63
CA GLU A 9 0.53 3.05 -3.74
C GLU A 9 1.61 2.79 -2.70
N LEU A 10 1.38 1.80 -1.86
CA LEU A 10 2.36 1.27 -0.93
C LEU A 10 3.01 0.03 -1.54
N HIS A 11 4.33 0.09 -1.67
CA HIS A 11 5.13 -1.02 -2.17
C HIS A 11 5.92 -1.62 -1.02
N LEU A 12 5.82 -2.93 -0.85
CA LEU A 12 6.42 -3.66 0.26
C LEU A 12 7.28 -4.81 -0.26
N ARG A 13 8.54 -4.87 0.19
CA ARG A 13 9.36 -6.07 0.07
C ARG A 13 9.36 -6.82 1.38
N MET A 14 8.78 -8.02 1.41
CA MET A 14 8.87 -8.90 2.57
C MET A 14 10.25 -9.56 2.64
N ALA A 15 10.79 -9.70 3.85
CA ALA A 15 12.03 -10.44 4.09
C ALA A 15 11.90 -11.89 3.60
N GLY A 16 12.87 -12.34 2.81
CA GLY A 16 12.86 -13.68 2.22
C GLY A 16 11.95 -13.87 1.00
N GLN A 17 11.21 -12.84 0.55
CA GLN A 17 10.43 -12.88 -0.67
C GLN A 17 11.14 -12.18 -1.84
N SER A 18 11.02 -12.75 -3.05
CA SER A 18 11.64 -12.23 -4.26
C SER A 18 10.78 -11.23 -5.03
N ARG A 19 9.52 -11.05 -4.63
CA ARG A 19 8.57 -10.14 -5.29
C ARG A 19 8.12 -9.04 -4.33
N ASP A 20 7.89 -7.87 -4.89
CA ASP A 20 7.24 -6.76 -4.21
C ASP A 20 5.74 -6.97 -4.19
N LEU A 21 5.11 -6.63 -3.08
CA LEU A 21 3.68 -6.49 -2.95
C LEU A 21 3.31 -5.03 -3.18
N MET A 22 2.49 -4.75 -4.19
CA MET A 22 1.99 -3.41 -4.48
C MET A 22 0.53 -3.31 -4.05
N LEU A 23 0.26 -2.44 -3.09
CA LEU A 23 -1.06 -2.21 -2.50
C LEU A 23 -1.51 -0.78 -2.81
N ARG A 24 -2.74 -0.62 -3.28
CA ARG A 24 -3.36 0.69 -3.41
C ARG A 24 -4.07 1.01 -2.11
N LEU A 25 -3.61 2.03 -1.40
CA LEU A 25 -4.19 2.44 -0.13
C LEU A 25 -5.42 3.31 -0.35
N HIS A 26 -6.44 3.06 0.47
CA HIS A 26 -7.66 3.85 0.51
C HIS A 26 -7.77 4.56 1.86
N GLY A 27 -8.24 5.82 1.84
CA GLY A 27 -8.31 6.65 3.04
C GLY A 27 -7.06 7.52 3.24
N ALA A 28 -6.69 7.77 4.50
CA ALA A 28 -5.56 8.64 4.81
C ALA A 28 -4.25 8.04 4.32
N GLU A 29 -3.51 8.82 3.51
CA GLU A 29 -2.16 8.46 3.08
C GLU A 29 -1.21 8.51 4.30
N PRO A 30 -0.52 7.40 4.63
CA PRO A 30 0.50 7.42 5.66
C PRO A 30 1.72 8.17 5.18
N THR A 31 2.41 8.82 6.10
CA THR A 31 3.71 9.45 5.87
C THR A 31 4.83 8.41 5.92
N GLU A 32 5.98 8.73 5.31
CA GLU A 32 7.17 7.88 5.37
C GLU A 32 7.63 7.62 6.82
N ASP A 33 7.52 8.62 7.70
CA ASP A 33 7.87 8.50 9.12
C ASP A 33 6.94 7.52 9.87
N GLU A 34 5.64 7.51 9.55
CA GLU A 34 4.71 6.53 10.12
C GLU A 34 5.04 5.11 9.67
N VAL A 35 5.33 4.92 8.37
CA VAL A 35 5.72 3.61 7.84
C VAL A 35 7.03 3.13 8.48
N ALA A 36 8.01 4.02 8.61
CA ALA A 36 9.27 3.73 9.29
C ALA A 36 9.03 3.31 10.75
N GLY A 37 8.14 4.02 11.47
CA GLY A 37 7.71 3.65 12.82
C GLY A 37 7.10 2.25 12.88
N TRP A 38 6.21 1.91 11.96
CA TRP A 38 5.59 0.58 11.92
C TRP A 38 6.62 -0.54 11.71
N MET A 39 7.61 -0.30 10.85
CA MET A 39 8.72 -1.23 10.59
C MET A 39 9.62 -1.38 11.82
N GLN A 40 9.98 -0.27 12.46
CA GLN A 40 10.83 -0.25 13.66
C GLN A 40 10.16 -0.97 14.83
N ASP A 41 8.86 -0.75 15.04
CA ASP A 41 8.09 -1.36 16.12
C ASP A 41 7.68 -2.81 15.81
N GLY A 42 7.85 -3.25 14.57
CA GLY A 42 7.40 -4.57 14.11
C GLY A 42 5.88 -4.74 14.19
N SER A 43 5.13 -3.66 13.96
CA SER A 43 3.70 -3.61 14.20
C SER A 43 2.87 -4.35 13.14
N VAL A 44 1.71 -4.87 13.56
CA VAL A 44 0.68 -5.37 12.64
C VAL A 44 -0.33 -4.26 12.41
N ILE A 45 -0.38 -3.74 11.19
CA ILE A 45 -1.24 -2.61 10.82
C ILE A 45 -2.39 -3.10 9.93
N ARG A 46 -3.60 -2.62 10.22
CA ARG A 46 -4.77 -2.81 9.37
C ARG A 46 -4.82 -1.70 8.33
N LEU A 47 -4.68 -2.07 7.06
CA LEU A 47 -4.75 -1.17 5.92
C LEU A 47 -6.03 -1.44 5.13
N GLU A 48 -6.65 -0.40 4.60
CA GLU A 48 -7.72 -0.53 3.60
C GLU A 48 -7.08 -0.45 2.22
N VAL A 49 -7.12 -1.55 1.46
CA VAL A 49 -6.35 -1.73 0.23
C VAL A 49 -7.19 -2.28 -0.91
N SER A 50 -6.76 -2.00 -2.14
CA SER A 50 -7.10 -2.80 -3.30
C SER A 50 -5.82 -3.33 -3.97
N GLU A 51 -5.90 -4.54 -4.51
CA GLU A 51 -4.79 -5.14 -5.26
C GLU A 51 -4.78 -4.63 -6.70
N ALA A 52 -3.62 -4.18 -7.16
CA ALA A 52 -3.47 -3.69 -8.52
C ALA A 52 -3.63 -4.80 -9.56
N GLY A 53 -4.41 -4.53 -10.60
CA GLY A 53 -4.76 -5.51 -11.63
C GLY A 53 -5.95 -6.40 -11.26
N SER A 54 -6.49 -6.28 -10.04
CA SER A 54 -7.76 -6.87 -9.68
C SER A 54 -8.88 -5.83 -9.76
N HIS A 55 -10.06 -6.23 -10.21
CA HIS A 55 -11.30 -5.45 -10.06
C HIS A 55 -11.85 -5.55 -8.62
N GLN A 56 -11.03 -5.93 -7.64
CA GLN A 56 -11.51 -6.11 -6.28
C GLN A 56 -11.88 -4.77 -5.64
N VAL A 57 -12.99 -4.82 -4.94
CA VAL A 57 -13.46 -3.76 -4.04
C VAL A 57 -12.42 -3.57 -2.93
N PRO A 58 -12.20 -2.33 -2.44
CA PRO A 58 -11.35 -2.07 -1.29
C PRO A 58 -11.72 -3.00 -0.13
N HIS A 59 -10.71 -3.60 0.50
CA HIS A 59 -10.88 -4.52 1.62
C HIS A 59 -9.79 -4.29 2.68
N SER A 60 -10.04 -4.80 3.89
CA SER A 60 -9.06 -4.72 4.97
C SER A 60 -8.00 -5.80 4.85
N MET A 61 -6.74 -5.40 4.89
CA MET A 61 -5.57 -6.29 4.95
C MET A 61 -4.76 -6.02 6.21
N LEU A 62 -4.37 -7.08 6.91
CA LEU A 62 -3.44 -7.00 8.03
C LEU A 62 -2.03 -7.24 7.50
N VAL A 63 -1.13 -6.29 7.71
CA VAL A 63 0.27 -6.37 7.26
C VAL A 63 1.18 -6.37 8.48
N ASN A 64 2.06 -7.37 8.56
CA ASN A 64 3.10 -7.44 9.59
C ASN A 64 4.36 -6.71 9.12
N PHE A 65 4.56 -5.49 9.62
CA PHE A 65 5.70 -4.64 9.25
C PHE A 65 7.03 -5.12 9.85
N GLY A 66 7.02 -5.98 10.87
CA GLY A 66 8.23 -6.63 11.39
C GLY A 66 8.87 -7.62 10.42
N SER A 67 8.16 -8.00 9.35
CA SER A 67 8.67 -8.85 8.27
C SER A 67 8.95 -8.07 6.97
N VAL A 68 8.82 -6.75 6.97
CA VAL A 68 9.10 -5.89 5.82
C VAL A 68 10.59 -5.52 5.82
N ALA A 69 11.28 -5.76 4.71
CA ALA A 69 12.69 -5.43 4.53
C ALA A 69 12.88 -3.98 4.07
N PHE A 70 12.03 -3.50 3.16
CA PHE A 70 11.96 -2.10 2.76
C PHE A 70 10.56 -1.80 2.20
N ALA A 71 10.17 -0.53 2.29
CA ALA A 71 8.90 -0.01 1.82
C ALA A 71 9.11 1.35 1.14
N TRP A 72 8.24 1.70 0.19
CA TRP A 72 8.17 3.04 -0.37
C TRP A 72 6.74 3.39 -0.77
N LEU A 73 6.46 4.69 -0.77
CA LEU A 73 5.17 5.26 -1.14
C LEU A 73 5.30 5.91 -2.52
N VAL A 74 4.27 5.74 -3.35
CA VAL A 74 4.14 6.41 -4.64
C VAL A 74 2.79 7.12 -4.67
N PRO A 75 2.73 8.43 -5.01
CA PRO A 75 1.46 9.13 -5.15
C PRO A 75 0.57 8.42 -6.17
N PHE A 76 -0.70 8.17 -5.82
CA PHE A 76 -1.60 7.52 -6.75
C PHE A 76 -1.91 8.46 -7.91
N SER A 77 -1.51 8.06 -9.11
CA SER A 77 -1.86 8.77 -10.34
C SER A 77 -2.85 7.92 -11.11
N ALA A 78 -4.14 8.29 -11.03
CA ALA A 78 -5.19 7.71 -11.85
C ALA A 78 -4.91 8.05 -13.32
N GLY A 79 -4.17 7.19 -14.02
CA GLY A 79 -4.02 7.23 -15.48
C GLY A 79 -3.55 8.57 -16.04
N ARG A 80 -2.26 8.67 -16.34
CA ARG A 80 -1.78 9.53 -17.42
C ARG A 80 -2.63 9.23 -18.66
N ASN A 81 -3.45 10.19 -19.08
CA ASN A 81 -4.11 10.23 -20.38
C ASN A 81 -3.05 9.94 -21.46
N VAL A 82 -2.90 8.70 -21.88
CA VAL A 82 -2.29 8.37 -23.17
C VAL A 82 -3.36 8.65 -24.20
N MET A 83 -3.45 9.93 -24.60
CA MET A 83 -4.03 10.27 -25.90
C MET A 83 -3.12 9.64 -26.96
N PHE A 84 -3.67 8.70 -27.72
CA PHE A 84 -3.12 8.24 -28.98
C PHE A 84 -3.43 9.26 -30.08
#